data_AF-F8PEI8-F1
#
_entry.id   AF-F8PEI8-F1
#
_cell.length_a   1.000
_cell.length_b   1.000
_cell.length_c   1.000
_cell.angle_alpha   90.00
_cell.angle_beta   90.00
_cell.angle_gamma   90.00
#
_symmetry.space_group_name_H-M   'P 1'
#
loop_
_entity.id
_entity.type
_entity.pdbx_description
1 polymer ?
#
loop_
_entity_poly.entity_id
_entity_poly.type
_entity_poly.pdbx_seq_one_letter_code
_entity_poly.pdbx_strand_id
1 'polypeptide(L)'
;MSYGNTWRQHRRFYHQSLRSSAALSYRPLQMRKIHELLVDMLEAPEDFVRNIETLAASIIMSITYGYETEHHGDPLVSLVETVN
;
A
#
# COMPACT_ATOMS: atom_id res chain seq x y z
N MET A 1 6.25 -9.39 -19.54
CA MET A 1 7.64 -9.09 -19.98
C MET A 1 8.36 -10.40 -20.22
N SER A 2 9.09 -10.54 -21.34
CA SER A 2 9.99 -11.68 -21.56
C SER A 2 11.20 -11.57 -20.63
N TYR A 3 11.78 -12.73 -20.28
CA TYR A 3 13.01 -12.76 -19.50
C TYR A 3 14.16 -12.11 -20.30
N GLY A 4 14.87 -11.16 -19.70
CA GLY A 4 15.91 -10.39 -20.38
C GLY A 4 16.52 -9.31 -19.50
N ASN A 5 17.44 -8.51 -20.04
CA ASN A 5 18.16 -7.48 -19.29
C ASN A 5 17.22 -6.45 -18.65
N THR A 6 16.18 -6.03 -19.37
CA THR A 6 15.14 -5.12 -18.84
C THR A 6 14.42 -5.73 -17.63
N TRP A 7 13.98 -6.99 -17.71
CA TRP A 7 13.37 -7.68 -16.56
C TRP A 7 14.32 -7.78 -15.36
N ARG A 8 15.60 -8.10 -15.61
CA ARG A 8 16.63 -8.17 -14.55
C ARG A 8 16.83 -6.80 -13.88
N GLN A 9 16.83 -5.72 -14.67
CA GLN A 9 16.96 -4.35 -14.18
C GLN A 9 15.78 -3.96 -13.27
N HIS A 10 14.54 -4.17 -13.73
CA HIS A 10 13.34 -3.91 -12.91
C HIS A 10 13.36 -4.73 -11.61
N ARG A 11 13.66 -6.04 -11.71
CA ARG A 11 13.75 -6.90 -10.52
C ARG A 11 14.80 -6.39 -9.52
N ARG A 12 15.94 -5.88 -9.99
CA ARG A 12 16.98 -5.32 -9.11
C ARG A 12 16.46 -4.11 -8.35
N PHE A 13 15.76 -3.19 -9.01
CA PHE A 13 15.16 -2.02 -8.35
C PHE A 13 14.10 -2.41 -7.33
N TYR A 14 13.15 -3.27 -7.70
CA TYR A 14 12.14 -3.75 -6.74
C TYR A 14 12.78 -4.46 -5.54
N HIS A 15 13.77 -5.31 -5.78
CA HIS A 15 14.43 -6.03 -4.70
C HIS A 15 15.21 -5.10 -3.75
N GLN A 16 15.81 -4.02 -4.25
CA GLN A 16 16.51 -3.05 -3.40
C GLN A 16 15.56 -2.36 -2.41
N SER A 17 14.37 -1.98 -2.87
CA SER A 17 13.39 -1.26 -2.06
C SER A 17 12.49 -2.19 -1.21
N LEU A 18 12.17 -3.38 -1.71
CA LEU A 18 11.18 -4.29 -1.11
C LEU A 18 11.78 -5.52 -0.43
N ARG A 19 13.12 -5.63 -0.35
CA ARG A 19 13.76 -6.68 0.48
C ARG A 19 13.42 -6.50 1.95
N SER A 20 13.45 -7.59 2.71
CA SER A 20 13.10 -7.61 4.13
C SER A 20 13.81 -6.55 4.99
N SER A 21 15.11 -6.31 4.74
CA SER A 21 15.86 -5.29 5.48
C SER A 21 15.47 -3.86 5.13
N ALA A 22 15.11 -3.57 3.88
CA ALA A 22 14.63 -2.27 3.45
C ALA A 22 13.21 -2.03 3.97
N ALA A 23 12.36 -3.07 3.98
CA ALA A 23 10.98 -2.97 4.46
C ALA A 23 10.86 -2.45 5.91
N LEU A 24 11.90 -2.64 6.74
CA LEU A 24 11.94 -2.13 8.10
C LEU A 24 11.88 -0.59 8.16
N SER A 25 12.37 0.13 7.15
CA SER A 25 12.29 1.59 7.11
C SER A 25 10.87 2.12 6.92
N TYR A 26 9.94 1.27 6.43
CA TYR A 26 8.54 1.64 6.23
C TYR A 26 7.67 1.47 7.49
N ARG A 27 8.22 0.98 8.61
CA ARG A 27 7.47 0.81 9.86
C ARG A 27 6.75 2.08 10.34
N PRO A 28 7.34 3.30 10.29
CA PRO A 28 6.62 4.50 10.69
C PRO A 28 5.38 4.77 9.83
N LEU A 29 5.48 4.55 8.51
CA LEU A 29 4.35 4.65 7.58
C LEU A 29 3.28 3.61 7.91
N GLN A 30 3.68 2.35 8.09
CA GLN A 30 2.77 1.25 8.43
C GLN A 30 2.03 1.52 9.74
N MET A 31 2.74 1.99 10.78
CA MET A 31 2.13 2.31 12.07
C MET A 31 1.08 3.41 11.96
N ARG A 32 1.37 4.48 11.20
CA ARG A 32 0.38 5.54 10.97
C ARG A 32 -0.87 4.99 10.29
N LYS A 33 -0.70 4.23 9.21
CA LYS A 33 -1.83 3.64 8.48
C LYS A 33 -2.59 2.58 9.30
N ILE A 34 -1.92 1.88 10.22
CA ILE A 34 -2.57 0.97 11.18
C ILE A 34 -3.41 1.75 12.20
N HIS A 35 -2.95 2.91 12.68
CA HIS A 35 -3.78 3.73 13.57
C HIS A 35 -5.05 4.24 12.86
N GLU A 36 -4.93 4.69 11.62
CA GLU A 36 -6.08 5.05 10.76
C GLU A 36 -7.06 3.86 10.65
N LEU A 37 -6.57 2.67 10.30
CA LEU A 37 -7.37 1.44 10.25
C LEU A 37 -8.10 1.12 11.55
N LEU A 38 -7.41 1.25 12.70
CA LEU A 38 -8.01 0.91 13.99
C LEU A 38 -9.14 1.87 14.37
N VAL A 39 -9.04 3.15 13.98
CA VAL A 39 -10.15 4.11 14.12
C VAL A 39 -11.32 3.67 13.24
N ASP A 40 -11.08 3.36 11.97
CA ASP A 40 -12.12 2.96 11.03
C ASP A 40 -12.84 1.67 11.46
N MET A 41 -12.10 0.71 12.04
CA MET A 41 -12.68 -0.51 12.60
C MET A 41 -13.56 -0.27 13.82
N LEU A 42 -13.30 0.78 14.60
CA LEU A 42 -14.14 1.15 15.73
C LEU A 42 -15.40 1.90 15.29
N GLU A 43 -15.29 2.71 14.25
CA GLU A 43 -16.40 3.53 13.73
C GLU A 43 -17.36 2.74 12.83
N ALA A 44 -16.83 1.87 11.97
CA ALA A 44 -17.58 1.06 11.00
C ALA A 44 -17.03 -0.38 10.92
N PRO A 45 -17.25 -1.21 11.95
CA PRO A 45 -16.74 -2.59 11.99
C PRO A 45 -17.27 -3.48 10.87
N GLU A 46 -18.44 -3.17 10.31
CA GLU A 46 -19.03 -3.85 9.15
C GLU A 46 -18.20 -3.70 7.87
N ASP A 47 -17.41 -2.64 7.76
CA ASP A 47 -16.56 -2.32 6.61
C ASP A 47 -15.15 -2.94 6.73
N PHE A 48 -14.96 -3.92 7.63
CA PHE A 48 -13.65 -4.53 7.94
C PHE A 48 -12.82 -4.88 6.69
N VAL A 49 -13.43 -5.56 5.71
CA VAL A 49 -12.73 -5.96 4.48
C VAL A 49 -12.26 -4.75 3.70
N ARG A 50 -13.14 -3.76 3.50
CA ARG A 50 -12.80 -2.52 2.79
C ARG A 50 -11.70 -1.76 3.49
N ASN A 51 -11.73 -1.67 4.82
CA ASN A 51 -10.73 -0.94 5.59
C ASN A 51 -9.35 -1.62 5.48
N ILE A 52 -9.29 -2.95 5.45
CA ILE A 52 -8.05 -3.70 5.20
C ILE A 52 -7.52 -3.50 3.77
N GLU A 53 -8.41 -3.48 2.76
CA GLU A 53 -8.04 -3.21 1.37
C GLU A 53 -7.50 -1.79 1.20
N THR A 54 -8.18 -0.81 1.79
CA THR A 54 -7.74 0.60 1.84
C THR A 54 -6.37 0.74 2.50
N LEU A 55 -6.12 0.04 3.62
CA LEU A 55 -4.81 0.01 4.27
C LEU A 55 -3.73 -0.50 3.30
N ALA A 56 -3.97 -1.63 2.65
CA ALA A 56 -3.00 -2.23 1.74
C ALA A 56 -2.71 -1.31 0.54
N ALA A 57 -3.76 -0.77 -0.09
CA ALA A 57 -3.65 0.17 -1.20
C ALA A 57 -2.84 1.41 -0.80
N SER A 58 -3.15 2.00 0.36
CA SER A 58 -2.46 3.17 0.91
C SER A 58 -0.95 2.94 1.09
N ILE A 59 -0.57 1.81 1.70
CA ILE A 59 0.85 1.47 1.90
C ILE A 59 1.56 1.27 0.56
N ILE A 60 0.95 0.54 -0.38
CA ILE A 60 1.53 0.27 -1.70
C ILE A 60 1.73 1.58 -2.48
N MET A 61 0.75 2.47 -2.44
CA MET A 61 0.77 3.74 -3.17
C MET A 61 1.85 4.68 -2.62
N SER A 62 1.99 4.76 -1.30
CA SER A 62 3.07 5.52 -0.66
C SER A 62 4.46 4.95 -0.95
N ILE A 63 4.65 3.63 -0.89
CA ILE A 63 5.97 3.02 -1.13
C ILE A 63 6.37 3.09 -2.61
N THR A 64 5.43 2.83 -3.51
CA THR A 64 5.74 2.65 -4.94
C THR A 64 5.79 3.98 -5.69
N TYR A 65 4.88 4.90 -5.34
CA TYR A 65 4.68 6.15 -6.07
C TYR A 65 4.99 7.40 -5.22
N GLY A 66 5.32 7.25 -3.93
CA GLY A 66 5.48 8.38 -3.03
C GLY A 66 4.17 9.14 -2.79
N TYR A 67 3.04 8.52 -3.09
CA TYR A 67 1.72 9.14 -3.01
C TYR A 67 1.10 8.90 -1.65
N GLU A 68 0.69 9.99 -1.00
CA GLU A 68 -0.01 9.95 0.27
C GLU A 68 -1.51 9.90 0.01
N THR A 69 -2.11 8.75 0.32
CA THR A 69 -3.56 8.57 0.19
C THR A 69 -4.30 9.36 1.25
N GLU A 70 -5.44 9.92 0.86
CA GLU A 70 -6.42 10.43 1.82
C GLU A 70 -6.93 9.29 2.69
N HIS A 71 -7.26 9.61 3.95
CA HIS A 71 -7.74 8.62 4.92
C HIS A 71 -9.08 8.02 4.46
N HIS A 72 -9.98 8.84 3.88
CA HIS A 72 -11.25 8.37 3.33
C HIS A 72 -11.46 8.89 1.92
N GLY A 73 -12.05 8.04 1.07
CA GLY A 73 -12.52 8.48 -0.26
C GLY A 73 -11.40 8.84 -1.25
N ASP A 74 -10.17 8.37 -1.03
CA ASP A 74 -9.07 8.63 -1.96
C ASP A 74 -9.44 8.12 -3.37
N PRO A 75 -9.35 8.96 -4.42
CA PRO A 75 -9.77 8.58 -5.76
C PRO A 75 -8.98 7.40 -6.34
N LEU A 76 -7.69 7.27 -5.99
CA LEU A 76 -6.85 6.18 -6.48
C LEU A 76 -7.12 4.87 -5.74
N VAL A 77 -7.43 4.94 -4.44
CA VAL A 77 -7.86 3.76 -3.67
C VAL A 77 -9.22 3.26 -4.19
N SER A 78 -10.18 4.16 -4.38
CA SER A 78 -11.52 3.83 -4.87
C SER A 78 -11.51 3.24 -6.29
N LEU A 79 -10.54 3.63 -7.12
CA LEU A 79 -10.35 3.06 -8.46
C LEU A 79 -9.89 1.59 -8.39
N VAL A 80 -9.06 1.23 -7.41
CA VAL A 80 -8.60 -0.16 -7.24
C VAL A 80 -9.75 -1.06 -6.82
N GLU A 81 -10.68 -0.55 -5.99
CA GLU A 81 -11.87 -1.29 -5.54
C GLU A 81 -12.87 -1.56 -6.67
N THR A 82 -13.05 -0.61 -7.59
CA THR A 82 -14.06 -0.70 -8.67
C THR A 82 -13.64 -1.59 -9.85
N VAL A 83 -12.37 -1.98 -9.94
CA VAL A 83 -11.82 -2.76 -11.06
C VAL A 83 -11.79 -4.28 -10.77
N ASN A 84 -12.22 -4.69 -9.57
CA ASN A 84 -12.35 -6.10 -9.16
C ASN A 84 -13.81 -6.58 -9.28
#